data_AF-A0A3A1QPG0-F1
#
_entry.id   AF-A0A3A1QPG0-F1
#
_cell.length_a   1.000
_cell.length_b   1.000
_cell.length_c   1.000
_cell.angle_alpha   90.00
_cell.angle_beta   90.00
_cell.angle_gamma   90.00
#
_symmetry.space_group_name_H-M   'P 1'
#
loop_
_entity.id
_entity.type
_entity.pdbx_description
1 polymer ?
#
loop_
_entity_poly.entity_id
_entity_poly.type
_entity_poly.pdbx_seq_one_letter_code
_entity_poly.pdbx_strand_id
1 'polypeptide(L)'
;MPGKGKDFNGAKGMGKVAGLKSRKLSSEQIELDWLADKYTAVEVKGTVKVGGTEVDVSRRVYQIEIDKNYIPNNPKALGKSNGELMKKGKSPYIVKDGVESKIELHHLIQKEPGGMIEIAELTHDKYDMTLHGLVENGKSFRNNPELEKTYNNFRSNYWKMRANE
;
A
#
# COMPACT_ATOMS: atom_id res chain seq x y z
N MET A 1 -31.86 41.85 34.63
CA MET A 1 -32.78 40.71 34.47
C MET A 1 -32.09 39.66 33.60
N PRO A 2 -31.68 38.50 34.12
CA PRO A 2 -31.10 37.43 33.32
C PRO A 2 -32.21 36.56 32.70
N GLY A 3 -32.24 36.52 31.38
CA GLY A 3 -33.14 35.67 30.60
C GLY A 3 -32.69 34.21 30.62
N LYS A 4 -33.67 33.33 30.84
CA LYS A 4 -33.58 31.87 30.91
C LYS A 4 -33.01 31.25 29.64
N GLY A 5 -32.35 30.11 29.84
CA GLY A 5 -31.65 29.34 28.82
C GLY A 5 -32.51 28.65 27.79
N LYS A 6 -31.82 28.09 26.80
CA LYS A 6 -32.24 26.93 26.03
C LYS A 6 -31.03 26.04 25.84
N ASP A 7 -31.02 24.96 26.61
CA ASP A 7 -30.19 23.80 26.40
C ASP A 7 -30.53 23.19 25.03
N PHE A 8 -29.56 23.14 24.13
CA PHE A 8 -29.62 22.26 22.96
C PHE A 8 -28.95 20.95 23.31
N ASN A 9 -29.79 20.05 23.82
CA ASN A 9 -29.52 18.65 23.98
C ASN A 9 -29.65 17.95 22.63
N GLY A 10 -28.71 17.07 22.30
CA GLY A 10 -29.00 15.92 21.44
C GLY A 10 -28.42 15.95 20.02
N ALA A 11 -27.17 15.50 19.90
CA ALA A 11 -26.82 14.58 18.82
C ALA A 11 -25.83 13.54 19.36
N LYS A 12 -26.36 12.58 20.13
CA LYS A 12 -25.74 11.26 20.30
C LYS A 12 -25.77 10.57 18.93
N GLY A 13 -24.80 10.87 18.08
CA GLY A 13 -24.42 10.04 16.96
C GLY A 13 -23.60 8.86 17.47
N MET A 14 -24.19 7.98 18.26
CA MET A 14 -23.61 6.67 18.52
C MET A 14 -23.80 5.86 17.23
N GLY A 15 -22.94 6.13 16.25
CA GLY A 15 -22.81 5.28 15.08
C GLY A 15 -22.50 3.88 15.58
N LYS A 16 -23.46 2.97 15.38
CA LYS A 16 -23.30 1.56 15.69
C LYS A 16 -21.93 1.12 15.16
N VAL A 17 -21.03 0.73 16.07
CA VAL A 17 -19.80 0.00 15.71
C VAL A 17 -20.27 -1.39 15.30
N ALA A 18 -20.79 -1.47 14.07
CA ALA A 18 -21.12 -2.72 13.43
C ALA A 18 -19.80 -3.43 13.12
N GLY A 19 -19.48 -4.43 13.94
CA GLY A 19 -18.50 -5.48 13.72
C GLY A 19 -17.23 -5.08 12.95
N LEU A 20 -16.16 -4.77 13.69
CA LEU A 20 -14.79 -4.76 13.18
C LEU A 20 -14.39 -6.17 12.70
N LYS A 21 -14.89 -6.59 11.53
CA LYS A 21 -14.34 -7.72 10.78
C LYS A 21 -12.95 -7.28 10.29
N SER A 22 -11.91 -7.69 11.02
CA SER A 22 -10.47 -7.53 10.73
C SER A 22 -10.13 -6.32 9.82
N ARG A 23 -9.94 -5.14 10.39
CA ARG A 23 -9.49 -3.97 9.60
C ARG A 23 -8.08 -4.24 9.06
N LYS A 24 -8.06 -4.65 7.78
CA LYS A 24 -6.92 -4.55 6.86
C LYS A 24 -6.60 -3.06 6.70
N LEU A 25 -5.34 -2.77 6.39
CA LEU A 25 -4.72 -1.44 6.25
C LEU A 25 -5.69 -0.34 5.80
N SER A 26 -5.55 0.86 6.39
CA SER A 26 -6.20 2.08 5.93
C SER A 26 -5.21 3.00 5.22
N SER A 27 -5.71 3.83 4.32
CA SER A 27 -4.95 4.83 3.59
C SER A 27 -5.51 6.23 3.84
N GLU A 28 -4.61 7.20 3.87
CA GLU A 28 -4.92 8.63 3.95
C GLU A 28 -4.01 9.36 2.97
N GLN A 29 -4.58 9.96 1.93
CA GLN A 29 -3.83 10.78 0.99
C GLN A 29 -3.33 12.04 1.68
N ILE A 30 -2.10 12.43 1.38
CA ILE A 30 -1.49 13.69 1.83
C ILE A 30 -0.99 14.48 0.62
N GLU A 31 -1.12 15.80 0.70
CA GLU A 31 -0.59 16.71 -0.31
C GLU A 31 0.85 17.08 0.03
N LEU A 32 1.71 17.05 -0.99
CA LEU A 32 3.13 17.37 -0.88
C LEU A 32 3.52 18.27 -2.05
N ASP A 33 3.76 19.55 -1.80
CA ASP A 33 4.01 20.57 -2.83
C ASP A 33 5.21 20.26 -3.75
N TRP A 34 6.11 19.38 -3.31
CA TRP A 34 7.29 18.96 -4.07
C TRP A 34 7.10 17.67 -4.86
N LEU A 35 5.97 16.96 -4.67
CA LEU A 35 5.73 15.67 -5.30
C LEU A 35 5.24 15.89 -6.74
N ALA A 36 5.86 15.18 -7.69
CA ALA A 36 5.44 15.25 -9.08
C ALA A 36 4.01 14.70 -9.25
N ASP A 37 3.19 15.37 -10.06
CA ASP A 37 1.75 15.10 -10.30
C ASP A 37 1.41 13.64 -10.64
N LYS A 38 2.35 12.89 -11.20
CA LYS A 38 2.18 11.47 -11.52
C LYS A 38 2.16 10.54 -10.30
N TYR A 39 2.43 11.07 -9.11
CA TYR A 39 2.44 10.33 -7.85
C TYR A 39 1.43 10.89 -6.87
N THR A 40 0.85 9.99 -6.07
CA THR A 40 0.05 10.34 -4.90
C THR A 40 0.76 9.84 -3.65
N ALA A 41 0.96 10.70 -2.66
CA ALA A 41 1.49 10.28 -1.37
C ALA A 41 0.36 9.81 -0.45
N VAL A 42 0.50 8.61 0.10
CA VAL A 42 -0.49 8.00 0.97
C VAL A 42 0.17 7.53 2.26
N GLU A 43 -0.37 7.94 3.40
CA GLU A 43 -0.06 7.35 4.70
C GLU A 43 -0.88 6.07 4.88
N VAL A 44 -0.21 4.92 4.77
CA VAL A 44 -0.81 3.62 5.02
C VAL A 44 -0.64 3.30 6.51
N LYS A 45 -1.74 3.05 7.21
CA LYS A 45 -1.77 2.75 8.65
C LYS A 45 -2.35 1.37 8.90
N GLY A 46 -1.75 0.62 9.82
CA GLY A 46 -2.30 -0.66 10.28
C GLY A 46 -1.26 -1.66 10.74
N THR A 47 -1.72 -2.86 11.09
CA THR A 47 -0.88 -3.95 11.60
C THR A 47 -1.03 -5.23 10.77
N VAL A 48 -0.06 -6.13 10.88
CA VAL A 48 -0.14 -7.50 10.35
C VAL A 48 0.22 -8.52 11.43
N LYS A 49 -0.24 -9.77 11.28
CA LYS A 49 0.12 -10.85 12.21
C LYS A 49 1.35 -11.62 11.72
N VAL A 50 2.38 -11.71 12.56
CA VAL A 50 3.60 -12.49 12.31
C VAL A 50 3.89 -13.30 13.57
N GLY A 51 3.95 -14.63 13.43
CA GLY A 51 4.19 -15.52 14.58
C GLY A 51 3.13 -15.45 15.69
N GLY A 52 1.94 -14.93 15.40
CA GLY A 52 0.90 -14.68 16.41
C GLY A 52 0.92 -13.27 17.01
N THR A 53 1.99 -12.50 16.79
CA THR A 53 2.16 -11.12 17.24
C THR A 53 1.63 -10.14 16.21
N GLU A 54 0.97 -9.07 16.66
CA GLU A 54 0.63 -7.93 15.81
C GLU A 54 1.83 -7.00 15.67
N VAL A 55 2.23 -6.76 14.43
CA VAL A 55 3.37 -5.91 14.06
C VAL A 55 2.84 -4.68 13.33
N ASP A 56 3.25 -3.50 13.77
CA ASP A 56 2.94 -2.25 13.08
C ASP A 56 3.65 -2.21 11.73
N VAL A 57 2.86 -1.94 10.68
CA VAL A 57 3.33 -1.85 9.30
C VAL A 57 2.99 -0.50 8.70
N SER A 58 2.71 0.51 9.52
CA SER A 58 2.38 1.85 9.05
C SER A 58 3.58 2.47 8.32
N ARG A 59 3.33 3.06 7.15
CA ARG A 59 4.35 3.68 6.30
C ARG A 59 3.72 4.57 5.23
N ARG A 60 4.49 5.52 4.72
CA ARG A 60 4.15 6.26 3.51
C ARG A 60 4.41 5.42 2.26
N VAL A 61 3.48 5.45 1.31
CA VAL A 61 3.65 4.88 -0.03
C VAL A 61 3.38 5.95 -1.07
N TYR A 62 4.29 6.10 -2.03
CA TYR A 62 4.11 6.92 -3.22
C TYR A 62 3.51 6.06 -4.32
N GLN A 63 2.23 6.29 -4.59
CA GLN A 63 1.42 5.50 -5.51
C GLN A 63 1.42 6.11 -6.90
N ILE A 64 1.18 5.30 -7.92
CA ILE A 64 0.88 5.74 -9.28
C ILE A 64 -0.59 5.47 -9.61
N GLU A 65 -1.07 6.06 -10.69
CA GLU A 65 -2.38 5.71 -11.26
C GLU A 65 -2.34 4.29 -11.83
N ILE A 66 -3.42 3.54 -11.58
CA ILE A 66 -3.56 2.15 -12.01
C ILE A 66 -4.95 1.97 -12.61
N ASP A 67 -5.02 1.64 -13.89
CA ASP A 67 -6.27 1.21 -14.51
C ASP A 67 -6.67 -0.16 -13.92
N LYS A 68 -7.74 -0.17 -13.11
CA LYS A 68 -8.27 -1.38 -12.46
C LYS A 68 -8.98 -2.32 -13.43
N ASN A 69 -9.41 -1.83 -14.58
CA ASN A 69 -10.12 -2.61 -15.60
C ASN A 69 -9.18 -3.23 -16.62
N TYR A 70 -7.93 -2.77 -16.70
CA TYR A 70 -6.91 -3.37 -17.54
C TYR A 70 -6.76 -4.86 -17.27
N ILE A 71 -6.81 -5.66 -18.34
CA ILE A 71 -6.58 -7.11 -18.33
C ILE A 71 -5.19 -7.35 -18.92
N PRO A 72 -4.20 -7.72 -18.10
CA PRO A 72 -2.84 -7.97 -18.58
C PRO A 72 -2.81 -9.22 -19.48
N ASN A 73 -1.98 -9.16 -20.51
CA ASN A 73 -1.69 -10.28 -21.40
C ASN A 73 -0.77 -11.31 -20.74
N ASN A 74 -0.07 -10.96 -19.65
CA ASN A 74 0.79 -11.89 -18.92
C ASN A 74 0.03 -13.15 -18.47
N PRO A 75 0.48 -14.37 -18.83
CA PRO A 75 -0.17 -15.61 -18.41
C PRO A 75 -0.32 -15.75 -16.89
N LYS A 76 0.56 -15.14 -16.08
CA LYS A 76 0.47 -15.13 -14.61
C LYS A 76 -0.72 -14.33 -14.08
N ALA A 77 -1.29 -13.43 -14.89
CA ALA A 77 -2.52 -12.71 -14.57
C ALA A 77 -3.76 -13.61 -14.69
N LEU A 78 -3.67 -14.75 -15.40
CA LEU A 78 -4.76 -15.73 -15.57
C LEU A 78 -6.06 -15.10 -16.11
N GLY A 79 -5.92 -14.16 -17.06
CA GLY A 79 -7.05 -13.44 -17.67
C GLY A 79 -7.82 -12.52 -16.73
N LYS A 80 -7.23 -12.15 -15.58
CA LYS A 80 -7.86 -11.30 -14.57
C LYS A 80 -7.54 -9.84 -14.78
N SER A 81 -8.50 -8.96 -14.49
CA SER A 81 -8.19 -7.52 -14.46
C SER A 81 -7.29 -7.15 -13.28
N ASN A 82 -6.64 -5.99 -13.36
CA ASN A 82 -5.86 -5.43 -12.26
C ASN A 82 -6.65 -5.35 -10.95
N GLY A 83 -7.91 -4.91 -10.99
CA GLY A 83 -8.79 -4.86 -9.83
C GLY A 83 -9.02 -6.25 -9.22
N GLU A 84 -9.21 -7.29 -10.03
CA GLU A 84 -9.34 -8.66 -9.55
C GLU A 84 -8.05 -9.23 -8.95
N LEU A 85 -6.90 -8.90 -9.54
CA LEU A 85 -5.58 -9.28 -9.01
C LEU A 85 -5.37 -8.64 -7.63
N MET A 86 -5.62 -7.33 -7.53
CA MET A 86 -5.47 -6.55 -6.30
C MET A 86 -6.41 -7.04 -5.20
N LYS A 87 -7.68 -7.38 -5.51
CA LYS A 87 -8.61 -8.01 -4.54
C LYS A 87 -8.08 -9.33 -3.96
N LYS A 88 -7.22 -10.05 -4.69
CA LYS A 88 -6.53 -11.27 -4.23
C LYS A 88 -5.18 -10.97 -3.55
N GLY A 89 -4.78 -9.70 -3.44
CA GLY A 89 -3.51 -9.27 -2.88
C GLY A 89 -2.33 -9.49 -3.82
N LYS A 90 -2.58 -9.59 -5.13
CA LYS A 90 -1.54 -9.70 -6.16
C LYS A 90 -1.29 -8.33 -6.76
N SER A 91 -0.05 -8.09 -7.20
CA SER A 91 0.28 -6.85 -7.89
C SER A 91 -0.51 -6.72 -9.21
N PRO A 92 -0.94 -5.49 -9.55
CA PRO A 92 -1.44 -5.15 -10.88
C PRO A 92 -0.28 -4.96 -11.89
N TYR A 93 -0.65 -4.64 -13.13
CA TYR A 93 0.25 -4.33 -14.24
C TYR A 93 -0.06 -2.95 -14.80
N ILE A 94 0.92 -2.37 -15.49
CA ILE A 94 0.81 -1.12 -16.25
C ILE A 94 1.44 -1.32 -17.62
N VAL A 95 1.04 -0.47 -18.58
CA VAL A 95 1.74 -0.36 -19.87
C VAL A 95 2.57 0.92 -19.82
N LYS A 96 3.88 0.78 -19.94
CA LYS A 96 4.82 1.90 -20.00
C LYS A 96 5.60 1.80 -21.29
N ASP A 97 5.56 2.87 -22.08
CA ASP A 97 6.25 2.95 -23.39
C ASP A 97 5.88 1.77 -24.33
N GLY A 98 4.61 1.36 -24.31
CA GLY A 98 4.09 0.25 -25.10
C GLY A 98 4.43 -1.14 -24.57
N VAL A 99 5.13 -1.23 -23.43
CA VAL A 99 5.53 -2.51 -22.81
C VAL A 99 4.74 -2.75 -21.52
N GLU A 100 4.08 -3.90 -21.44
CA GLU A 100 3.41 -4.35 -20.22
C GLU A 100 4.44 -4.71 -19.14
N SER A 101 4.24 -4.21 -17.93
CA SER A 101 5.11 -4.45 -16.79
C SER A 101 4.29 -4.59 -15.52
N LYS A 102 4.70 -5.51 -14.64
CA LYS A 102 4.09 -5.65 -13.33
C LYS A 102 4.47 -4.45 -12.44
N ILE A 103 3.59 -4.07 -11.53
CA ILE A 103 3.92 -3.08 -10.50
C ILE A 103 4.54 -3.77 -9.28
N GLU A 104 5.66 -3.24 -8.82
CA GLU A 104 6.38 -3.66 -7.64
C GLU A 104 6.33 -2.58 -6.55
N LEU A 105 6.46 -3.01 -5.29
CA LEU A 105 6.68 -2.11 -4.17
C LEU A 105 8.16 -2.09 -3.85
N HIS A 106 8.78 -0.93 -3.98
CA HIS A 106 10.19 -0.73 -3.69
C HIS A 106 10.37 0.13 -2.43
N HIS A 107 11.22 -0.32 -1.50
CA HIS A 107 11.60 0.48 -0.33
C HIS A 107 12.56 1.60 -0.69
N LEU A 108 12.27 2.84 -0.26
CA LEU A 108 13.12 3.99 -0.60
C LEU A 108 14.53 3.90 0.02
N ILE A 109 14.64 3.31 1.22
CA ILE A 109 15.89 3.18 1.97
C ILE A 109 16.17 1.75 2.43
N GLN A 110 15.54 0.75 1.79
CA GLN A 110 15.80 -0.68 2.01
C GLN A 110 15.57 -1.19 3.45
N LYS A 111 14.77 -0.47 4.26
CA LYS A 111 14.38 -0.87 5.63
C LYS A 111 12.92 -1.36 5.66
N GLU A 112 12.66 -2.44 6.40
CA GLU A 112 11.30 -2.94 6.67
C GLU A 112 10.99 -2.85 8.18
N PRO A 113 9.87 -2.23 8.59
CA PRO A 113 9.00 -1.36 7.79
C PRO A 113 9.70 -0.07 7.34
N GLY A 114 9.30 0.48 6.20
CA GLY A 114 9.87 1.72 5.67
C GLY A 114 9.08 2.27 4.49
N GLY A 115 9.29 3.54 4.16
CA GLY A 115 8.60 4.21 3.06
C GLY A 115 8.84 3.53 1.71
N MET A 116 7.81 3.49 0.86
CA MET A 116 7.83 2.76 -0.41
C MET A 116 7.35 3.59 -1.59
N ILE A 117 7.67 3.12 -2.78
CA ILE A 117 7.15 3.62 -4.05
C ILE A 117 6.63 2.46 -4.90
N GLU A 118 5.53 2.70 -5.61
CA GLU A 118 5.07 1.84 -6.71
C GLU A 118 5.92 2.10 -7.96
N ILE A 119 6.53 1.05 -8.51
CA ILE A 119 7.40 1.15 -9.68
C ILE A 119 7.15 0.00 -10.65
N ALA A 120 7.31 0.24 -11.94
CA ALA A 120 7.29 -0.83 -12.94
C ALA A 120 8.48 -1.78 -12.72
N GLU A 121 8.26 -3.09 -12.76
CA GLU A 121 9.28 -4.15 -12.72
C GLU A 121 10.40 -3.87 -13.72
N LEU A 122 10.08 -3.45 -14.95
CA LEU A 122 11.09 -3.10 -15.96
C LEU A 122 11.99 -1.93 -15.54
N THR A 123 11.43 -0.95 -14.81
CA THR A 123 12.23 0.16 -14.30
C THR A 123 13.05 -0.28 -13.09
N HIS A 124 12.50 -1.13 -12.24
CA HIS A 124 13.19 -1.70 -11.10
C HIS A 124 14.37 -2.56 -11.54
N ASP A 125 14.18 -3.50 -12.46
CA ASP A 125 15.23 -4.35 -13.03
C ASP A 125 16.33 -3.53 -13.71
N LYS A 126 15.95 -2.52 -14.51
CA LYS A 126 16.91 -1.66 -15.22
C LYS A 126 17.84 -0.90 -14.25
N TYR A 127 17.34 -0.51 -13.08
CA TYR A 127 18.07 0.31 -12.12
C TYR A 127 18.38 -0.43 -10.81
N ASP A 128 18.34 -1.77 -10.81
CA ASP A 128 18.47 -2.63 -9.63
C ASP A 128 19.67 -2.24 -8.74
N MET A 129 20.86 -2.12 -9.34
CA MET A 129 22.09 -1.74 -8.60
C MET A 129 21.98 -0.38 -7.92
N THR A 130 21.35 0.60 -8.57
CA THR A 130 21.18 1.95 -8.00
C THR A 130 20.16 1.94 -6.88
N LEU A 131 19.09 1.16 -7.05
CA LEU A 131 17.98 1.05 -6.12
C LEU A 131 18.32 0.24 -4.86
N HIS A 132 19.28 -0.70 -4.96
CA HIS A 132 19.66 -1.58 -3.85
C HIS A 132 21.04 -1.30 -3.22
N GLY A 133 21.75 -0.26 -3.65
CA GLY A 133 23.10 0.06 -3.17
C GLY A 133 23.21 0.59 -1.73
N LEU A 134 22.09 0.87 -1.04
CA LEU A 134 22.08 1.46 0.31
C LEU A 134 22.30 0.45 1.45
N VAL A 135 22.23 -0.85 1.16
CA VAL A 135 22.37 -1.91 2.17
C VAL A 135 23.50 -2.83 1.74
N GLU A 136 24.39 -3.13 2.68
CA GLU A 136 25.50 -4.07 2.44
C GLU A 136 24.98 -5.47 2.09
N ASN A 137 25.78 -6.20 1.32
CA ASN A 137 25.53 -7.59 0.99
C ASN A 137 25.25 -8.42 2.26
N GLY A 138 24.15 -9.17 2.25
CA GLY A 138 23.73 -9.99 3.39
C GLY A 138 22.89 -9.26 4.46
N LYS A 139 22.77 -7.93 4.42
CA LYS A 139 21.97 -7.15 5.38
C LYS A 139 20.54 -6.84 4.91
N SER A 140 20.10 -7.42 3.80
CA SER A 140 18.72 -7.31 3.31
C SER A 140 17.73 -7.76 4.39
N PHE A 141 16.63 -7.01 4.57
CA PHE A 141 15.54 -7.40 5.47
C PHE A 141 14.97 -8.79 5.13
N ARG A 142 15.11 -9.22 3.86
CA ARG A 142 14.68 -10.54 3.40
C ARG A 142 15.44 -11.69 4.05
N ASN A 143 16.62 -11.45 4.61
CA ASN A 143 17.38 -12.47 5.33
C ASN A 143 16.87 -12.67 6.76
N ASN A 144 15.97 -11.82 7.24
CA ASN A 144 15.26 -12.03 8.51
C ASN A 144 13.85 -12.58 8.21
N PRO A 145 13.53 -13.83 8.60
CA PRO A 145 12.24 -14.45 8.30
C PRO A 145 11.03 -13.69 8.83
N GLU A 146 11.16 -12.99 9.96
CA GLU A 146 10.06 -12.20 10.53
C GLU A 146 9.82 -10.93 9.70
N LEU A 147 10.89 -10.23 9.29
CA LEU A 147 10.77 -9.05 8.44
C LEU A 147 10.27 -9.42 7.03
N GLU A 148 10.75 -10.51 6.45
CA GLU A 148 10.26 -11.01 5.17
C GLU A 148 8.75 -11.33 5.23
N LYS A 149 8.32 -12.03 6.28
CA LYS A 149 6.91 -12.35 6.49
C LYS A 149 6.07 -11.09 6.75
N THR A 150 6.60 -10.14 7.51
CA THR A 150 5.98 -8.82 7.74
C THR A 150 5.72 -8.11 6.42
N TYR A 151 6.76 -7.99 5.58
CA TYR A 151 6.66 -7.36 4.26
C TYR A 151 5.66 -8.08 3.36
N ASN A 152 5.71 -9.42 3.27
CA ASN A 152 4.81 -10.18 2.42
C ASN A 152 3.33 -10.04 2.83
N ASN A 153 3.07 -10.01 4.14
CA ASN A 153 1.74 -9.75 4.67
C ASN A 153 1.29 -8.31 4.38
N PHE A 154 2.17 -7.32 4.58
CA PHE A 154 1.91 -5.92 4.21
C PHE A 154 1.57 -5.82 2.73
N ARG A 155 2.43 -6.31 1.83
CA ARG A 155 2.25 -6.25 0.37
C ARG A 155 0.92 -6.87 -0.07
N SER A 156 0.56 -8.04 0.45
CA SER A 156 -0.72 -8.67 0.10
C SER A 156 -1.92 -7.84 0.56
N ASN A 157 -1.86 -7.27 1.76
CA ASN A 157 -2.92 -6.44 2.31
C ASN A 157 -2.99 -5.06 1.66
N TYR A 158 -1.84 -4.51 1.25
CA TYR A 158 -1.70 -3.25 0.54
C TYR A 158 -2.44 -3.32 -0.80
N TRP A 159 -2.20 -4.35 -1.61
CA TRP A 159 -2.93 -4.50 -2.88
C TRP A 159 -4.42 -4.71 -2.67
N LYS A 160 -4.82 -5.43 -1.61
CA LYS A 160 -6.25 -5.57 -1.25
C LYS A 160 -6.88 -4.23 -0.86
N MET A 161 -6.14 -3.36 -0.18
CA MET A 161 -6.57 -2.00 0.14
C MET A 161 -6.67 -1.15 -1.12
N ARG A 162 -5.61 -1.08 -1.94
CA ARG A 162 -5.55 -0.37 -3.24
C ARG A 162 -6.70 -0.76 -4.18
N ALA A 163 -7.16 -2.02 -4.13
CA ALA A 163 -8.31 -2.49 -4.90
C ALA A 163 -9.61 -1.71 -4.62
N ASN A 164 -9.81 -1.26 -3.37
CA ASN A 164 -11.05 -0.62 -2.90
C ASN A 164 -10.97 0.91 -2.88
N GLU A 165 -9.81 1.48 -3.19
CA GLU A 165 -9.64 2.94 -3.34
C GLU A 165 -10.29 3.51 -4.61
#